data_AF-Q8ZZD9-F1
#
_entry.id   AF-Q8ZZD9-F1
#
_cell.length_a   1.000
_cell.length_b   1.000
_cell.length_c   1.000
_cell.angle_alpha   90.00
_cell.angle_beta   90.00
_cell.angle_gamma   90.00
#
_symmetry.space_group_name_H-M   'P 1'
#
loop_
_entity.id
_entity.type
_entity.pdbx_description
1 polymer ?
#
loop_
_entity_poly.entity_id
_entity_poly.type
_entity_poly.pdbx_seq_one_letter_code
_entity_poly.pdbx_strand_id
1 'polypeptide(L)' 'MERDVGEVGLELMGERRTVPVIFGEAEDAVVIGVTTLEIFGLEVDPVRGVLKEAELYLL' A
#
# COMPACT_ATOMS: atom_id res chain seq x y z
N MET A 1 9.94 -10.09 -17.36
CA MET A 1 9.00 -11.00 -16.69
C MET A 1 7.68 -10.27 -16.64
N GLU A 2 6.60 -10.89 -17.09
CA GLU A 2 5.25 -10.32 -17.00
C GLU A 2 4.61 -10.79 -15.70
N ARG A 3 3.85 -9.93 -15.02
CA ARG A 3 3.10 -10.27 -13.82
C ARG A 3 1.67 -9.77 -13.97
N ASP A 4 0.72 -10.52 -13.42
CA ASP A 4 -0.68 -10.14 -13.44
C ASP A 4 -0.92 -8.95 -12.50
N VAL A 5 -1.82 -8.06 -12.93
CA VAL A 5 -2.24 -6.88 -12.18
C VAL A 5 -3.74 -7.00 -11.93
N GLY A 6 -4.19 -6.61 -10.75
CA GLY A 6 -5.61 -6.56 -10.42
C GLY A 6 -5.90 -5.65 -9.24
N GLU A 7 -7.12 -5.73 -8.74
CA GLU A 7 -7.55 -4.99 -7.56
C GLU A 7 -7.89 -5.95 -6.43
N VAL A 8 -7.57 -5.57 -5.20
CA VAL A 8 -7.93 -6.32 -3.99
C VAL A 8 -8.51 -5.39 -2.93
N GLY A 9 -9.45 -5.91 -2.14
CA GLY A 9 -9.88 -5.24 -0.91
C GLY A 9 -8.85 -5.47 0.18
N LEU A 10 -8.08 -4.44 0.52
CA LEU A 10 -7.08 -4.45 1.58
C LEU A 10 -7.66 -3.81 2.84
N GLU A 11 -7.35 -4.40 3.99
CA GLU A 11 -7.63 -3.82 5.32
C GLU A 11 -6.31 -3.44 5.97
N LEU A 12 -6.19 -2.17 6.36
CA LEU A 12 -4.99 -1.61 6.97
C LEU A 12 -5.41 -0.55 7.98
N MET A 13 -4.85 -0.61 9.20
CA MET A 13 -5.15 0.34 10.28
C MET A 13 -6.65 0.46 10.61
N GLY A 14 -7.43 -0.61 10.43
CA GLY A 14 -8.88 -0.64 10.69
C GLY A 14 -9.74 -0.05 9.57
N GLU A 15 -9.14 0.46 8.49
CA GLU A 15 -9.84 0.95 7.31
C GLU A 15 -9.75 -0.08 6.17
N ARG A 16 -10.81 -0.18 5.36
CA ARG A 16 -10.82 -1.02 4.15
C ARG A 16 -10.85 -0.14 2.90
N ARG A 17 -9.98 -0.44 1.93
CA ARG A 17 -9.95 0.21 0.61
C ARG A 17 -9.69 -0.82 -0.48
N THR A 18 -10.17 -0.55 -1.69
CA THR A 18 -9.77 -1.29 -2.89
C THR A 18 -8.47 -0.66 -3.42
N VAL A 19 -7.45 -1.48 -3.64
CA VAL A 19 -6.14 -1.01 -4.12
C VAL A 19 -5.65 -1.85 -5.31
N PRO A 20 -4.92 -1.25 -6.26
CA PRO A 20 -4.27 -2.00 -7.32
C PRO A 20 -3.08 -2.79 -6.73
N VAL A 21 -2.88 -4.00 -7.22
CA VAL A 21 -1.78 -4.88 -6.81
C VAL A 21 -1.16 -5.60 -8.01
N ILE A 22 0.10 -5.99 -7.84
CA ILE A 22 0.78 -6.93 -8.70
C ILE A 22 0.75 -8.28 -7.98
N PHE A 23 0.27 -9.33 -8.64
CA PHE A 23 0.30 -10.68 -8.07
C PHE A 23 1.72 -11.24 -8.19
N GLY A 24 2.37 -11.45 -7.04
CA GLY A 24 3.67 -12.10 -6.92
C GLY A 24 3.58 -13.61 -6.89
N GLU A 25 4.73 -14.29 -6.97
CA GLU A 25 4.85 -15.72 -6.71
C GLU A 25 4.82 -16.03 -5.21
N ALA A 26 4.72 -17.31 -4.86
CA ALA A 26 4.65 -17.74 -3.46
C ALA A 26 5.91 -17.37 -2.64
N GLU A 27 7.07 -17.27 -3.28
CA GLU A 27 8.34 -16.92 -2.64
C GLU A 27 8.60 -15.42 -2.56
N ASP A 28 7.79 -14.60 -3.26
CA ASP A 28 7.97 -13.15 -3.27
C ASP A 28 7.57 -12.54 -1.93
N ALA A 29 8.32 -11.53 -1.50
CA ALA A 29 7.96 -10.76 -0.33
C ALA A 29 6.66 -9.97 -0.58
N VAL A 30 5.76 -9.95 0.41
CA VAL A 30 4.62 -9.05 0.39
C VAL A 30 5.10 -7.63 0.68
N VAL A 31 4.83 -6.71 -0.24
CA VAL A 31 5.26 -5.31 -0.14
C VAL A 31 4.05 -4.39 -0.23
N ILE A 32 3.94 -3.44 0.70
CA ILE A 32 3.03 -2.31 0.59
C ILE A 32 3.75 -1.19 -0.15
N GLY A 33 3.32 -0.92 -1.38
CA GLY A 33 3.88 0.13 -2.22
C GLY A 33 3.30 1.51 -1.93
N VAL A 34 3.91 2.55 -2.52
CA VAL A 34 3.49 3.95 -2.37
C VAL A 34 2.04 4.17 -2.80
N THR A 35 1.58 3.53 -3.87
CA THR A 35 0.19 3.66 -4.35
C THR A 35 -0.82 3.19 -3.31
N THR A 36 -0.54 2.10 -2.58
CA THR A 36 -1.38 1.66 -1.48
C THR A 36 -1.36 2.70 -0.35
N LEU A 37 -0.19 3.20 0.03
CA LEU A 37 -0.07 4.20 1.09
C LEU A 37 -0.84 5.48 0.75
N GLU A 38 -0.74 5.97 -0.49
CA GLU A 38 -1.47 7.15 -0.98
C GLU A 38 -2.99 6.96 -0.93
N ILE A 39 -3.51 5.80 -1.36
CA ILE A 39 -4.95 5.50 -1.28
C ILE A 39 -5.46 5.51 0.17
N PHE A 40 -4.62 5.09 1.10
CA PHE A 40 -4.92 5.11 2.53
C PHE A 40 -4.62 6.46 3.20
N GLY A 41 -4.02 7.43 2.50
CA GLY A 41 -3.58 8.69 3.08
C GLY A 41 -2.48 8.52 4.13
N LEU A 42 -1.58 7.55 3.93
CA LEU A 42 -0.50 7.19 4.84
C LEU A 42 0.88 7.46 4.23
N GLU A 43 1.87 7.60 5.09
CA GLU A 43 3.29 7.61 4.74
C GLU A 43 4.11 6.81 5.77
N VAL A 44 5.35 6.47 5.40
CA VAL A 44 6.29 5.80 6.31
C VAL A 44 7.05 6.85 7.11
N ASP A 45 7.11 6.71 8.44
CA ASP A 45 8.16 7.33 9.27
C ASP A 45 9.40 6.42 9.22
N PRO A 46 10.45 6.77 8.46
CA PRO A 46 11.61 5.90 8.28
C PRO A 46 12.51 5.83 9.51
N VAL A 47 12.37 6.77 10.45
CA VAL A 47 13.16 6.79 11.69
C VAL A 47 12.57 5.81 12.69
N ARG A 48 11.24 5.76 12.79
CA ARG A 48 10.52 4.86 13.70
C ARG A 48 10.14 3.52 13.08
N GLY A 49 10.11 3.43 11.76
CA GLY A 49 9.67 2.25 11.03
C GLY A 49 8.18 1.97 11.18
N VAL A 50 7.36 3.03 11.27
CA VAL A 50 5.90 2.93 11.43
C VAL A 50 5.17 3.71 10.35
N LEU A 51 3.90 3.36 10.09
CA LEU A 51 3.02 4.17 9.26
C LEU A 51 2.42 5.31 10.08
N LYS A 52 2.23 6.47 9.45
CA LYS A 52 1.52 7.62 9.99
C LYS A 52 0.66 8.27 8.91
N GLU A 53 -0.26 9.13 9.31
CA GLU A 53 -1.03 9.95 8.37
C GLU A 53 -0.09 10.80 7.52
N ALA A 54 -0.34 10.80 6.21
CA ALA A 54 0.41 11.62 5.26
C ALA A 54 -0.01 13.09 5.35
N GLU A 55 0.96 13.99 5.22
CA GLU A 55 0.67 15.40 4.99
C GLU A 55 0.30 15.60 3.51
N LEU A 56 -1.00 15.64 3.22
CA LEU A 56 -1.52 15.86 1.88
C LEU A 56 -1.63 17.37 1.60
N TYR A 57 -0.83 17.87 0.66
CA TYR A 57 -0.97 19.24 0.14
C TYR A 57 -1.97 19.21 -1.03
N LEU A 58 -3.17 19.77 -0.78
CA LEU A 58 -4.33 19.92 -1.69
C LEU A 58 -4.34 19.04 -2.96
N LEU A 59 -5.13 17.96 -2.87
CA LEU A 59 -5.63 17.15 -4.00
C LEU A 59 -6.65 17.93 -4.86
#